data_AF-A0A938SS27-F1
#
_entry.id   AF-A0A938SS27-F1
#
_cell.length_a   1.000
_cell.length_b   1.000
_cell.length_c   1.000
_cell.angle_alpha   90.00
_cell.angle_beta   90.00
_cell.angle_gamma   90.00
#
_symmetry.space_group_name_H-M   'P 1'
#
loop_
_entity.id
_entity.type
_entity.pdbx_description
1 polymer ?
#
loop_
_entity_poly.entity_id
_entity_poly.type
_entity_poly.pdbx_seq_one_letter_code
_entity_poly.pdbx_strand_id
1 'polypeptide(L)'
;MAKRSARGKKKAAKKAVGKKARFVRAKHAGKAAPERDAGTGEKKYGRRKDLNKPGAVAIDRLPEPQRSIARAADRMIRTLVPGVECVVKWGNACYFADGRAFASLHQTRAGMNLALPGTELPDPAGLLVGTGKTMRHVKLKDESLARSTEFAKLILEATRAGFEGL
;
A
#
# COMPACT_ATOMS: atom_id res chain seq x y z
N MET A 1 40.81 2.16 -54.92
CA MET A 1 40.49 1.21 -53.83
C MET A 1 40.34 1.98 -52.52
N ALA A 2 39.22 1.79 -51.80
CA ALA A 2 39.00 1.95 -50.34
C ALA A 2 39.44 3.25 -49.62
N LYS A 3 38.80 3.82 -48.59
CA LYS A 3 37.52 3.72 -47.87
C LYS A 3 37.55 4.88 -46.84
N ARG A 4 36.37 5.31 -46.38
CA ARG A 4 36.05 5.93 -45.06
C ARG A 4 36.26 7.45 -44.79
N SER A 5 35.10 8.10 -44.62
CA SER A 5 34.56 8.70 -43.36
C SER A 5 34.99 10.12 -42.92
N ALA A 6 34.02 11.07 -42.92
CA ALA A 6 33.71 12.03 -41.83
C ALA A 6 32.44 12.86 -42.22
N ARG A 7 31.30 12.73 -41.53
CA ARG A 7 30.81 13.44 -40.32
C ARG A 7 30.29 14.88 -40.59
N GLY A 8 28.97 15.08 -40.56
CA GLY A 8 28.32 16.39 -40.60
C GLY A 8 26.87 16.35 -40.11
N LYS A 9 26.52 17.19 -39.13
CA LYS A 9 25.38 17.10 -38.20
C LYS A 9 24.00 17.46 -38.79
N LYS A 10 22.96 16.84 -38.20
CA LYS A 10 21.64 17.36 -37.76
C LYS A 10 21.06 18.58 -38.51
N LYS A 11 19.80 18.48 -38.99
CA LYS A 11 18.66 19.24 -38.44
C LYS A 11 17.30 18.90 -39.09
N ALA A 12 16.33 18.72 -38.19
CA ALA A 12 14.94 19.19 -38.24
C ALA A 12 14.03 18.71 -39.39
N ALA A 13 13.27 17.66 -39.09
CA ALA A 13 11.96 17.43 -39.66
C ALA A 13 10.96 18.48 -39.14
N LYS A 14 10.27 19.17 -40.06
CA LYS A 14 8.97 19.80 -39.83
C LYS A 14 8.08 19.60 -41.06
N LYS A 15 7.09 18.72 -40.95
CA LYS A 15 5.83 18.74 -41.72
C LYS A 15 4.75 18.24 -40.76
N ALA A 16 3.96 19.16 -40.24
CA ALA A 16 2.69 19.61 -40.80
C ALA A 16 1.57 18.60 -40.53
N VAL A 17 0.72 19.02 -39.60
CA VAL A 17 -0.45 18.36 -39.01
C VAL A 17 -1.43 17.89 -40.08
N GLY A 18 -1.66 16.57 -40.13
CA GLY A 18 -2.72 15.93 -40.89
C GLY A 18 -3.82 15.41 -39.97
N LYS A 19 -4.98 16.06 -40.04
CA LYS A 19 -6.36 15.62 -39.74
C LYS A 19 -6.57 14.43 -38.77
N LYS A 20 -7.10 14.74 -37.58
CA LYS A 20 -7.79 13.77 -36.70
C LYS A 20 -9.07 13.27 -37.38
N ALA A 21 -9.09 12.00 -37.77
CA ALA A 21 -10.33 11.29 -38.06
C ALA A 21 -11.05 11.00 -36.74
N ARG A 22 -12.30 11.45 -36.64
CA ARG A 22 -13.20 11.24 -35.51
C ARG A 22 -13.58 9.76 -35.45
N PHE A 23 -13.20 9.06 -34.38
CA PHE A 23 -13.73 7.73 -34.08
C PHE A 23 -15.21 7.88 -33.69
N VAL A 24 -16.11 7.43 -34.57
CA VAL A 24 -17.54 7.36 -34.28
C VAL A 24 -17.77 6.21 -33.31
N ARG A 25 -18.16 6.52 -32.09
CA ARG A 25 -18.49 5.53 -31.06
C ARG A 25 -19.86 4.92 -31.40
N ALA A 26 -19.89 3.64 -31.73
CA ALA A 26 -21.14 2.90 -31.96
C ALA A 26 -22.01 2.95 -30.69
N LYS A 27 -23.25 3.44 -30.83
CA LYS A 27 -24.26 3.42 -29.76
C LYS A 27 -24.68 1.96 -29.53
N HIS A 28 -24.31 1.38 -28.40
CA HIS A 28 -24.96 0.15 -27.94
C HIS A 28 -26.36 0.50 -27.44
N ALA A 29 -27.37 -0.08 -28.08
CA ALA A 29 -28.76 0.01 -27.70
C ALA A 29 -28.92 -0.53 -26.27
N GLY A 30 -29.47 0.30 -25.39
CA GLY A 30 -29.69 -0.04 -23.99
C GLY A 30 -30.72 -1.15 -23.86
N LYS A 31 -30.31 -2.30 -23.34
CA LYS A 31 -31.22 -3.16 -22.58
C LYS A 31 -31.25 -2.59 -21.16
N ALA A 32 -32.43 -2.21 -20.70
CA ALA A 32 -32.64 -1.74 -19.34
C ALA A 32 -32.06 -2.76 -18.35
N ALA A 33 -31.19 -2.29 -17.45
CA ALA A 33 -30.77 -3.08 -16.32
C ALA A 33 -32.04 -3.40 -15.49
N PRO A 34 -32.24 -4.64 -15.01
CA PRO A 34 -33.34 -4.90 -14.10
C PRO A 34 -33.20 -3.99 -12.89
N GLU A 35 -34.31 -3.35 -12.53
CA GLU A 35 -34.45 -2.51 -11.36
C GLU A 35 -33.96 -3.29 -10.15
N ARG A 36 -32.81 -2.89 -9.61
CA ARG A 36 -32.30 -3.46 -8.37
C ARG A 36 -33.13 -2.83 -7.27
N ASP A 37 -33.99 -3.64 -6.66
CA ASP A 37 -34.65 -3.34 -5.40
C ASP A 37 -33.64 -2.65 -4.48
N ALA A 38 -33.91 -1.38 -4.17
CA ALA A 38 -33.13 -0.58 -3.25
C ALA A 38 -33.43 -1.07 -1.84
N GLY A 39 -33.05 -2.32 -1.55
CA GLY A 39 -33.07 -2.85 -0.21
C GLY A 39 -32.22 -1.94 0.65
N THR A 40 -32.87 -1.18 1.53
CA THR A 40 -32.28 -0.53 2.70
C THR A 40 -31.82 -1.62 3.67
N GLY A 41 -30.88 -2.44 3.23
CA GLY A 41 -30.14 -3.36 4.06
C GLY A 41 -28.95 -2.59 4.57
N GLU A 42 -29.09 -1.95 5.74
CA GLU A 42 -27.94 -1.65 6.58
C GLU A 42 -27.24 -2.99 6.82
N LYS A 43 -26.27 -3.34 5.96
CA LYS A 43 -25.40 -4.48 6.22
C LYS A 43 -24.58 -4.07 7.43
N LYS A 44 -25.12 -4.33 8.62
CA LYS A 44 -24.37 -4.37 9.86
C LYS A 44 -23.23 -5.34 9.59
N TYR A 45 -22.06 -4.81 9.26
CA TYR A 45 -20.83 -5.60 9.29
C TYR A 45 -20.76 -6.15 10.71
N GLY A 46 -21.12 -7.43 10.87
CA GLY A 46 -21.17 -8.07 12.19
C GLY A 46 -19.83 -7.84 12.88
N ARG A 47 -19.86 -7.49 14.17
CA ARG A 47 -18.63 -7.27 14.94
C ARG A 47 -17.77 -8.53 14.81
N ARG A 48 -16.57 -8.36 14.22
CA ARG A 48 -15.67 -9.50 14.03
C ARG A 48 -15.32 -10.06 15.41
N LYS A 49 -15.43 -11.39 15.58
CA LYS A 49 -15.25 -12.09 16.87
C LYS A 49 -13.84 -11.95 17.46
N ASP A 50 -12.90 -11.47 16.66
CA ASP A 50 -11.50 -11.24 16.98
C ASP A 50 -11.15 -9.77 17.19
N LEU A 51 -12.11 -8.85 17.14
CA LEU A 51 -11.87 -7.44 17.49
C LEU A 51 -11.19 -7.35 18.86
N ASN A 52 -10.12 -6.55 18.96
CA ASN A 52 -9.29 -6.36 20.15
C ASN A 52 -8.58 -7.62 20.69
N LYS A 53 -8.60 -8.75 19.98
CA LYS A 53 -7.72 -9.87 20.30
C LYS A 53 -6.26 -9.53 19.97
N PRO A 54 -5.28 -10.27 20.51
CA PRO A 54 -3.87 -10.07 20.16
C PRO A 54 -3.66 -10.09 18.64
N GLY A 55 -2.89 -9.14 18.11
CA GLY A 55 -2.67 -8.99 16.67
C GLY A 55 -2.06 -10.23 16.00
N ALA A 56 -1.37 -11.08 16.76
CA ALA A 56 -0.90 -12.39 16.31
C ALA A 56 -2.05 -13.25 15.73
N VAL A 57 -3.28 -13.11 16.24
CA VAL A 57 -4.46 -13.82 15.71
C VAL A 57 -4.76 -13.43 14.25
N ALA A 58 -4.56 -12.16 13.88
CA ALA A 58 -4.71 -11.74 12.48
C ALA A 58 -3.55 -12.26 11.62
N ILE A 59 -2.33 -12.23 12.14
CA ILE A 59 -1.12 -12.69 11.43
C ILE A 59 -1.18 -14.20 11.15
N ASP A 60 -1.55 -15.01 12.14
CA ASP A 60 -1.55 -16.48 12.03
C ASP A 60 -2.61 -17.02 11.06
N ARG A 61 -3.62 -16.22 10.71
CA ARG A 61 -4.63 -16.59 9.72
C ARG A 61 -4.20 -16.37 8.27
N LEU A 62 -3.14 -15.59 8.06
CA LEU A 62 -2.64 -15.31 6.71
C LEU A 62 -2.16 -16.60 6.05
N PRO A 63 -2.38 -16.81 4.75
CA PRO A 63 -1.70 -17.87 4.01
C PRO A 63 -0.20 -17.55 3.86
N GLU A 64 0.60 -18.55 3.48
CA GLU A 64 1.96 -18.28 3.00
C GLU A 64 1.93 -17.74 1.56
N PRO A 65 2.85 -16.82 1.18
CA PRO A 65 3.99 -16.31 1.97
C PRO A 65 3.67 -15.10 2.87
N GLN A 66 2.42 -14.62 2.89
CA GLN A 66 2.04 -13.40 3.62
C GLN A 66 2.28 -13.53 5.12
N ARG A 67 2.03 -14.71 5.69
CA ARG A 67 2.26 -15.01 7.10
C ARG A 67 3.72 -14.85 7.48
N SER A 68 4.66 -15.41 6.71
CA SER A 68 6.09 -15.30 7.03
C SER A 68 6.58 -13.84 6.98
N ILE A 69 6.14 -13.08 5.97
CA ILE A 69 6.42 -11.64 5.82
C ILE A 69 5.85 -10.84 6.99
N ALA A 70 4.58 -11.07 7.34
CA ALA A 70 3.92 -10.39 8.45
C ALA A 70 4.61 -10.70 9.78
N ARG A 71 5.04 -11.95 10.02
CA ARG A 71 5.82 -12.33 11.21
C ARG A 71 7.19 -11.66 11.24
N ALA A 72 7.86 -11.49 10.10
CA ALA A 72 9.12 -10.77 10.04
C ALA A 72 8.93 -9.29 10.42
N ALA A 73 7.91 -8.64 9.88
CA ALA A 73 7.57 -7.26 10.24
C ALA A 73 7.16 -7.12 11.72
N ASP A 74 6.31 -8.03 12.23
CA ASP A 74 5.86 -8.01 13.63
C ASP A 74 7.02 -8.14 14.61
N ARG A 75 7.95 -9.07 14.35
CA ARG A 75 9.17 -9.22 15.17
C ARG A 75 10.00 -7.94 15.15
N MET A 76 10.22 -7.35 13.98
CA MET A 76 11.01 -6.13 13.87
C MET A 76 10.36 -4.97 14.64
N ILE A 77 9.04 -4.77 14.51
CA ILE A 77 8.32 -3.71 15.22
C ILE A 77 8.43 -3.91 16.73
N ARG A 78 8.23 -5.14 17.24
CA ARG A 78 8.34 -5.45 18.67
C ARG A 78 9.75 -5.26 19.22
N THR A 79 10.78 -5.54 18.41
CA THR A 79 12.17 -5.29 18.79
C THR A 79 12.47 -3.79 18.89
N LEU A 80 11.94 -2.98 17.96
CA LEU A 80 12.21 -1.54 17.87
C LEU A 80 11.38 -0.70 18.85
N VAL A 81 10.18 -1.18 19.20
CA VAL A 81 9.24 -0.47 20.06
C VAL A 81 8.90 -1.38 21.25
N PRO A 82 9.74 -1.39 22.31
CA PRO A 82 9.46 -2.14 23.52
C PRO A 82 8.10 -1.75 24.11
N GLY A 83 7.29 -2.74 24.48
CA GLY A 83 5.95 -2.49 25.02
C GLY A 83 4.89 -2.15 23.99
N VAL A 84 5.18 -2.23 22.67
CA VAL A 84 4.18 -2.01 21.62
C VAL A 84 2.94 -2.88 21.83
N GLU A 85 1.78 -2.22 21.88
CA GLU A 85 0.50 -2.92 21.88
C GLU A 85 0.16 -3.29 20.43
N CYS A 86 -0.28 -4.53 20.22
CA CYS A 86 -0.70 -5.00 18.90
C CYS A 86 -2.00 -5.78 19.04
N VAL A 87 -3.07 -5.21 18.49
CA VAL A 87 -4.43 -5.75 18.57
C VAL A 87 -5.09 -5.80 17.21
N VAL A 88 -6.08 -6.68 17.07
CA VAL A 88 -6.84 -6.78 15.82
C VAL A 88 -7.87 -5.64 15.73
N LYS A 89 -7.74 -4.80 14.71
CA LYS A 89 -8.76 -3.82 14.30
C LYS A 89 -9.10 -4.03 12.83
N TRP A 90 -10.39 -4.04 12.50
CA TRP A 90 -10.90 -4.29 11.14
C TRP A 90 -10.36 -5.54 10.42
N GLY A 91 -9.76 -6.49 11.15
CA GLY A 91 -9.15 -7.70 10.58
C GLY A 91 -7.67 -7.69 10.39
N ASN A 92 -7.02 -6.59 10.73
CA ASN A 92 -5.59 -6.40 10.58
C ASN A 92 -4.91 -6.31 11.94
N ALA A 93 -3.63 -6.68 11.97
CA ALA A 93 -2.78 -6.38 13.12
C ALA A 93 -2.48 -4.87 13.10
N CYS A 94 -2.91 -4.16 14.15
CA CYS A 94 -2.73 -2.73 14.32
C CYS A 94 -1.84 -2.49 15.54
N TYR A 95 -0.85 -1.62 15.38
CA TYR A 95 0.20 -1.36 16.35
C TYR A 95 0.01 0.01 16.98
N PHE A 96 0.16 0.05 18.30
CA PHE A 96 0.00 1.23 19.14
C PHE A 96 1.23 1.40 20.03
N ALA A 97 1.70 2.62 20.13
CA ALA A 97 2.72 3.03 21.10
C ALA A 97 2.14 4.19 21.91
N ASP A 98 2.24 4.12 23.24
CA ASP A 98 1.68 5.12 24.15
C ASP A 98 0.20 5.46 23.87
N GLY A 99 -0.60 4.43 23.56
CA GLY A 99 -2.02 4.57 23.23
C GLY A 99 -2.34 5.14 21.84
N ARG A 100 -1.33 5.51 21.04
CA ARG A 100 -1.50 6.05 19.68
C ARG A 100 -1.18 5.00 18.62
N ALA A 101 -2.09 4.82 17.68
CA ALA A 101 -1.84 3.93 16.54
C ALA A 101 -0.75 4.54 15.64
N PHE A 102 0.19 3.74 15.17
CA PHE A 102 1.25 4.21 14.25
C PHE A 102 1.48 3.30 13.05
N ALA A 103 1.03 2.04 13.10
CA ALA A 103 1.19 1.11 12.00
C ALA A 103 0.05 0.09 11.92
N SER A 104 -0.19 -0.44 10.72
CA SER A 104 -1.07 -1.61 10.53
C SER A 104 -0.65 -2.48 9.35
N LEU A 105 -0.78 -3.79 9.50
CA LEU A 105 -0.44 -4.78 8.47
C LEU A 105 -1.68 -5.25 7.71
N HIS A 106 -1.66 -5.07 6.40
CA HIS A 106 -2.77 -5.41 5.49
C HIS A 106 -2.33 -6.47 4.50
N GLN A 107 -3.14 -7.53 4.37
CA GLN A 107 -2.89 -8.57 3.38
C GLN A 107 -3.10 -8.03 1.97
N THR A 108 -2.20 -8.39 1.05
CA THR A 108 -2.39 -8.17 -0.38
C THR A 108 -2.16 -9.46 -1.17
N ARG A 109 -2.55 -9.45 -2.44
CA ARG A 109 -2.30 -10.57 -3.35
C ARG A 109 -0.81 -10.83 -3.58
N ALA A 110 0.04 -9.81 -3.42
CA ALA A 110 1.47 -9.85 -3.74
C ALA A 110 2.39 -9.88 -2.51
N GLY A 111 1.84 -9.99 -1.30
CA GLY A 111 2.59 -9.89 -0.04
C GLY A 111 1.78 -9.13 1.02
N MET A 112 2.45 -8.29 1.79
CA MET A 112 1.85 -7.45 2.82
C MET A 112 2.04 -5.96 2.51
N ASN A 113 1.08 -5.14 2.91
CA ASN A 113 1.25 -3.69 2.98
C ASN A 113 1.33 -3.28 4.45
N LEU A 114 2.36 -2.53 4.81
CA LEU A 114 2.41 -1.85 6.11
C LEU A 114 1.95 -0.40 5.92
N ALA A 115 0.81 -0.04 6.47
CA ALA A 115 0.32 1.33 6.47
C ALA A 115 0.96 2.12 7.62
N LEU A 116 1.46 3.32 7.31
CA LEU A 116 2.16 4.25 8.21
C LEU A 116 1.63 5.69 8.00
N PRO A 117 1.82 6.62 8.95
CA PRO A 117 1.50 8.06 8.81
C PRO A 117 2.46 8.79 7.85
N GLY A 118 2.64 8.24 6.65
CA GLY A 118 3.79 8.54 5.80
C GLY A 118 3.76 9.86 5.03
N THR A 119 2.80 10.76 5.25
CA THR A 119 2.87 12.12 4.68
C THR A 119 3.94 12.98 5.35
N GLU A 120 4.29 12.64 6.59
CA GLU A 120 5.22 13.41 7.43
C GLU A 120 6.54 12.66 7.68
N LEU A 121 6.65 11.43 7.18
CA LEU A 121 7.82 10.59 7.42
C LEU A 121 8.93 10.85 6.39
N PRO A 122 10.18 11.03 6.84
CA PRO A 122 11.32 11.06 5.93
C PRO A 122 11.50 9.67 5.29
N ASP A 123 11.52 9.64 3.96
CA ASP A 123 11.67 8.41 3.17
C ASP A 123 12.84 8.50 2.18
N PRO A 124 14.10 8.52 2.66
CA PRO A 124 15.27 8.60 1.79
C PRO A 124 15.43 7.36 0.90
N ALA A 125 14.83 6.23 1.29
CA ALA A 125 14.91 4.97 0.56
C ALA A 125 13.76 4.78 -0.46
N GLY A 126 12.78 5.69 -0.49
CA GLY A 126 11.65 5.63 -1.42
C GLY A 126 10.73 4.41 -1.21
N LEU A 127 10.60 3.94 0.04
CA LEU A 127 9.79 2.76 0.39
C LEU A 127 8.29 3.08 0.52
N LEU A 128 7.93 4.34 0.77
CA LEU A 128 6.56 4.78 0.96
C LEU A 128 5.86 4.96 -0.38
N VAL A 129 4.76 4.23 -0.55
CA VAL A 129 3.95 4.26 -1.76
C VAL A 129 2.50 4.62 -1.41
N GLY A 130 1.84 5.33 -2.31
CA GLY A 130 0.42 5.66 -2.23
C GLY A 130 0.17 7.16 -2.25
N THR A 131 -1.06 7.53 -2.56
CA THR A 131 -1.51 8.92 -2.69
C THR A 131 -2.61 9.27 -1.69
N GLY A 132 -2.70 8.51 -0.59
CA GLY A 132 -3.67 8.75 0.47
C GLY A 132 -3.50 10.13 1.11
N LYS A 133 -4.53 10.63 1.78
CA LYS A 133 -4.47 11.96 2.42
C LYS A 133 -3.48 12.01 3.60
N THR A 134 -3.44 10.95 4.39
CA THR A 134 -2.66 10.88 5.64
C THR A 134 -1.73 9.66 5.69
N MET A 135 -2.08 8.58 4.98
CA MET A 135 -1.35 7.32 5.05
C MET A 135 -0.52 7.06 3.79
N ARG A 136 0.61 6.38 3.99
CA ARG A 136 1.41 5.73 2.95
C ARG A 136 1.62 4.27 3.33
N HIS A 137 2.04 3.47 2.35
CA HIS A 137 2.24 2.04 2.52
C HIS A 137 3.65 1.65 2.14
N VAL A 138 4.30 0.82 2.95
CA VAL A 138 5.46 0.04 2.53
C VAL A 138 4.95 -1.29 1.96
N LYS A 139 5.34 -1.60 0.71
CA LYS A 139 4.99 -2.86 0.05
C LYS A 139 6.01 -3.94 0.42
N LEU A 140 5.66 -4.81 1.35
CA LEU A 140 6.47 -5.94 1.79
C LEU A 140 6.19 -7.16 0.90
N LYS A 141 7.05 -7.39 -0.09
CA LYS A 141 6.95 -8.55 -1.00
C LYS A 141 7.64 -9.81 -0.47
N ASP A 142 8.60 -9.61 0.42
CA ASP A 142 9.41 -10.66 1.02
C ASP A 142 9.85 -10.22 2.43
N GLU A 143 10.48 -11.13 3.15
CA GLU A 143 10.94 -10.89 4.51
C GLU A 143 12.23 -10.08 4.58
N SER A 144 12.97 -9.91 3.47
CA SER A 144 14.24 -9.17 3.47
C SER A 144 14.02 -7.68 3.72
N LEU A 145 13.00 -7.11 3.08
CA LEU A 145 12.61 -5.72 3.33
C LEU A 145 12.13 -5.51 4.76
N ALA A 146 11.36 -6.45 5.32
CA ALA A 146 10.90 -6.38 6.70
C ALA A 146 12.03 -6.47 7.74
N ARG A 147 13.21 -6.97 7.34
CA ARG A 147 14.42 -7.07 8.17
C ARG A 147 15.44 -5.95 7.89
N SER A 148 15.16 -5.07 6.94
CA SER A 148 16.13 -4.07 6.50
C SER A 148 16.25 -2.90 7.49
N THR A 149 17.39 -2.22 7.45
CA THR A 149 17.67 -1.05 8.29
C THR A 149 16.78 0.15 7.90
N GLU A 150 16.45 0.28 6.62
CA GLU A 150 15.56 1.31 6.10
C GLU A 150 14.14 1.14 6.63
N PHE A 151 13.65 -0.10 6.68
CA PHE A 151 12.39 -0.43 7.31
C PHE A 151 12.42 -0.08 8.81
N ALA A 152 13.49 -0.46 9.51
CA ALA A 152 13.63 -0.14 10.93
C ALA A 152 13.59 1.37 11.23
N LYS A 153 14.29 2.18 10.42
CA LYS A 153 14.25 3.66 10.53
C LYS A 153 12.84 4.19 10.34
N LEU A 154 12.10 3.70 9.33
CA LEU A 154 10.71 4.12 9.10
C LEU A 154 9.79 3.77 10.27
N ILE A 155 9.96 2.61 10.92
CA ILE A 155 9.17 2.24 12.09
C ILE A 155 9.41 3.21 13.25
N LEU A 156 10.68 3.55 13.52
CA LEU A 156 11.02 4.47 14.60
C LEU A 156 10.44 5.87 14.38
N GLU A 157 10.53 6.39 13.15
CA GLU A 157 9.94 7.70 12.81
C GLU A 157 8.40 7.64 12.84
N ALA A 158 7.80 6.56 12.34
CA ALA A 158 6.35 6.36 12.41
C ALA A 158 5.83 6.33 13.84
N THR A 159 6.57 5.73 14.76
CA THR A 159 6.22 5.66 16.19
C THR A 159 6.13 7.06 16.82
N ARG A 160 7.03 7.97 16.42
CA ARG A 160 7.03 9.37 16.90
C ARG A 160 5.88 10.17 16.28
N ALA A 161 5.65 10.00 14.98
CA ALA A 161 4.58 10.71 14.27
C ALA A 161 3.19 10.28 14.76
N GLY A 162 2.94 8.96 14.77
CA GLY A 162 1.61 8.39 15.01
C GLY A 162 0.60 8.77 13.92
N PHE A 163 -0.56 8.12 13.90
CA PHE A 163 -1.70 8.58 13.11
C PHE A 163 -2.39 9.73 13.86
N GLU A 164 -2.66 10.83 13.17
CA GLU A 164 -3.49 11.90 13.70
C GLU A 164 -4.98 11.54 13.62
N GLY A 165 -5.71 11.71 14.73
CA GLY A 165 -7.18 11.68 14.75
C GLY A 165 -7.86 10.31 14.58
N LEU A 166 -7.21 9.21 14.97
CA LEU A 166 -7.81 7.86 15.01
C LEU A 166 -8.55 7.56 16.32
#